data_AF-A0A5B1ATD1-F1
#
_entry.id   AF-A0A5B1ATD1-F1
#
_cell.length_a   1.000
_cell.length_b   1.000
_cell.length_c   1.000
_cell.angle_alpha   90.00
_cell.angle_beta   90.00
_cell.angle_gamma   90.00
#
_symmetry.space_group_name_H-M   'P 1'
#
loop_
_entity.id
_entity.type
_entity.pdbx_description
1 polymer ?
#
loop_
_entity_poly.entity_id
_entity_poly.type
_entity_poly.pdbx_seq_one_letter_code
_entity_poly.pdbx_strand_id
1 'polypeptide(L)'
;GDLSNLTLVPTEPIAELAPGQIRVAIRAAGLNFHDVVVALGAIPDEGMGAEAAGVVVDTASDVTALRPGDAVMGLFPNNAFAPTAGTDQGMVVAIPPGLSFAQAASVPVAFLTAYIALVEL
;
A
#
# COMPACT_ATOMS: atom_id res chain seq x y z
N GLY A 1 -11.24 -5.98 19.97
CA GLY A 1 -10.97 -6.71 18.73
C GLY A 1 -10.40 -8.08 19.05
N ASP A 2 -10.39 -8.97 18.05
CA ASP A 2 -9.88 -10.33 18.14
C ASP A 2 -9.40 -10.73 16.73
N LEU A 3 -8.17 -11.25 16.63
CA LEU A 3 -7.59 -11.68 15.36
C LEU A 3 -8.38 -12.82 14.71
N SER A 4 -9.10 -13.64 15.50
CA SER A 4 -9.92 -14.72 14.99
C SER A 4 -11.15 -14.24 14.20
N ASN A 5 -11.54 -12.97 14.38
CA ASN A 5 -12.67 -12.36 13.69
C ASN A 5 -12.29 -11.67 12.38
N LEU A 6 -11.00 -11.71 11.97
CA LEU A 6 -10.59 -11.18 10.68
C LEU A 6 -11.27 -11.95 9.55
N THR A 7 -11.90 -11.20 8.64
CA THR A 7 -12.61 -11.77 7.49
C THR A 7 -12.29 -10.99 6.23
N LEU A 8 -12.30 -11.69 5.10
CA LEU A 8 -12.23 -11.07 3.79
C LEU A 8 -13.62 -10.56 3.44
N VAL A 9 -13.74 -9.25 3.26
CA VAL A 9 -14.97 -8.60 2.80
C VAL A 9 -14.83 -8.22 1.32
N PRO A 10 -15.93 -8.21 0.55
CA PRO A 10 -15.91 -7.66 -0.81
C PRO A 10 -15.42 -6.21 -0.80
N THR A 11 -14.49 -5.89 -1.70
CA THR A 11 -14.04 -4.53 -1.93
C THR A 11 -14.78 -3.97 -3.14
N GLU A 12 -15.39 -2.80 -3.01
CA GLU A 12 -15.92 -2.09 -4.17
C GLU A 12 -14.75 -1.57 -5.03
N PRO A 13 -14.73 -1.86 -6.34
CA PRO A 13 -13.71 -1.29 -7.21
C PRO A 13 -13.80 0.23 -7.20
N ILE A 14 -12.66 0.92 -7.07
CA ILE A 14 -12.60 2.36 -7.33
C ILE A 14 -13.03 2.56 -8.78
N ALA A 15 -14.18 3.18 -9.04
CA ALA A 15 -14.71 3.32 -10.39
C ALA A 15 -13.93 4.35 -11.22
N GLU A 16 -13.59 5.49 -10.62
CA GLU A 16 -12.85 6.58 -11.24
C GLU A 16 -11.70 7.02 -10.33
N LEU A 17 -10.51 7.23 -10.92
CA LEU A 17 -9.34 7.73 -10.19
C LEU A 17 -9.42 9.25 -10.08
N ALA A 18 -9.20 9.77 -8.87
CA ALA A 18 -9.03 11.20 -8.67
C ALA A 18 -7.72 11.68 -9.33
N PRO A 19 -7.57 12.99 -9.65
CA PRO A 19 -6.33 13.53 -10.18
C PRO A 19 -5.11 13.10 -9.36
N GLY A 20 -4.02 12.73 -10.04
CA GLY A 20 -2.79 12.25 -9.42
C GLY A 20 -2.82 10.80 -8.91
N GLN A 21 -3.98 10.13 -8.89
CA GLN A 21 -4.08 8.77 -8.40
C GLN A 21 -3.72 7.71 -9.43
N ILE A 22 -3.23 6.58 -8.92
CA ILE A 22 -3.00 5.35 -9.65
C ILE A 22 -3.77 4.20 -8.99
N ARG A 23 -4.09 3.17 -9.76
CA ARG A 23 -4.56 1.87 -9.25
C ARG A 23 -3.48 0.83 -9.46
N VAL A 24 -3.21 0.05 -8.41
CA VAL A 24 -2.18 -1.00 -8.42
C VAL A 24 -2.85 -2.33 -8.14
N ALA A 25 -2.57 -3.34 -8.96
CA ALA A 25 -2.85 -4.74 -8.65
C ALA A 25 -1.80 -5.24 -7.66
N ILE A 26 -2.24 -5.52 -6.43
CA ILE A 26 -1.35 -5.89 -5.34
C ILE A 26 -0.78 -7.30 -5.59
N ARG A 27 0.53 -7.44 -5.38
CA ARG A 27 1.25 -8.73 -5.47
C ARG A 27 1.76 -9.20 -4.11
N ALA A 28 2.13 -8.27 -3.24
CA ALA A 28 2.43 -8.51 -1.84
C ALA A 28 2.11 -7.25 -1.04
N ALA A 29 1.65 -7.42 0.20
CA ALA A 29 1.40 -6.35 1.15
C ALA A 29 2.23 -6.58 2.41
N GLY A 30 2.72 -5.49 3.01
CA GLY A 30 3.43 -5.55 4.29
C GLY A 30 2.43 -5.61 5.44
N LEU A 31 2.72 -6.45 6.44
CA LEU A 31 1.97 -6.53 7.69
C LEU A 31 2.79 -5.88 8.80
N ASN A 32 2.22 -4.85 9.42
CA ASN A 32 2.87 -4.06 10.46
C ASN A 32 2.22 -4.31 11.83
N PHE A 33 2.94 -3.92 12.90
CA PHE A 33 2.40 -3.99 14.26
C PHE A 33 1.14 -3.13 14.43
N HIS A 34 1.04 -2.02 13.67
CA HIS A 34 -0.15 -1.19 13.57
C HIS A 34 -1.40 -2.02 13.23
N ASP A 35 -1.32 -2.88 12.22
CA ASP A 35 -2.46 -3.69 11.78
C ASP A 35 -2.92 -4.65 12.89
N VAL A 36 -2.00 -5.17 13.69
CA VAL A 36 -2.31 -6.06 14.81
C VAL A 36 -3.04 -5.29 15.92
N VAL A 37 -2.59 -4.08 16.28
CA VAL A 37 -3.25 -3.29 17.33
C VAL A 37 -4.62 -2.76 16.88
N VAL A 38 -4.78 -2.46 15.58
CA VAL A 38 -6.08 -2.17 14.95
C VAL A 38 -7.00 -3.37 15.06
N ALA A 39 -6.56 -4.56 14.61
CA ALA A 39 -7.38 -5.77 14.63
C ALA A 39 -7.77 -6.20 16.07
N LEU A 40 -6.89 -5.97 17.05
CA LEU A 40 -7.19 -6.17 18.48
C LEU A 40 -8.11 -5.09 19.07
N GLY A 41 -8.42 -4.03 18.34
CA GLY A 41 -9.24 -2.90 18.80
C GLY A 41 -8.60 -2.15 19.97
N ALA A 42 -7.26 -2.10 20.00
CA ALA A 42 -6.50 -1.43 21.04
C ALA A 42 -6.39 0.09 20.80
N ILE A 43 -6.68 0.55 19.58
CA ILE A 43 -6.68 1.96 19.16
C ILE A 43 -7.98 2.28 18.39
N PRO A 44 -8.42 3.55 18.37
CA PRO A 44 -9.60 3.99 17.63
C PRO A 44 -9.27 4.23 16.14
N ASP A 45 -8.67 3.25 15.49
CA ASP A 45 -8.40 3.22 14.05
C ASP A 45 -8.95 1.90 13.48
N GLU A 46 -9.44 1.94 12.25
CA GLU A 46 -10.00 0.80 11.52
C GLU A 46 -9.19 0.47 10.26
N GLY A 47 -8.18 1.28 9.93
CA GLY A 47 -7.34 1.14 8.77
C GLY A 47 -6.27 0.06 8.91
N MET A 48 -6.24 -0.90 7.98
CA MET A 48 -5.18 -1.91 7.88
C MET A 48 -4.56 -1.93 6.48
N GLY A 49 -3.29 -2.34 6.42
CA GLY A 49 -2.55 -2.49 5.16
C GLY A 49 -2.07 -1.15 4.64
N ALA A 50 -0.99 -0.65 5.25
CA ALA A 50 -0.38 0.64 4.95
C ALA A 50 0.62 0.61 3.78
N GLU A 51 1.06 -0.56 3.34
CA GLU A 51 2.10 -0.69 2.31
C GLU A 51 1.94 -1.94 1.45
N ALA A 52 2.41 -1.84 0.21
CA ALA A 52 2.45 -2.95 -0.72
C ALA A 52 3.46 -2.76 -1.83
N ALA A 53 3.64 -3.84 -2.59
CA ALA A 53 4.25 -3.84 -3.90
C ALA A 53 3.33 -4.54 -4.92
N GLY A 54 3.29 -4.01 -6.13
CA GLY A 54 2.39 -4.49 -7.16
C GLY A 54 2.65 -3.89 -8.54
N VAL A 55 1.68 -4.06 -9.43
CA VAL A 55 1.75 -3.58 -10.81
C VAL A 55 0.67 -2.54 -11.04
N VAL A 56 1.03 -1.38 -11.58
CA VAL A 56 0.06 -0.34 -11.97
C VAL A 56 -0.88 -0.92 -13.02
N VAL A 57 -2.19 -0.75 -12.85
CA VAL A 57 -3.21 -1.23 -13.79
C VAL A 57 -4.04 -0.10 -14.39
N ASP A 58 -4.06 1.07 -13.75
CA ASP A 58 -4.79 2.25 -14.21
C ASP A 58 -4.17 3.51 -13.60
N THR A 59 -4.33 4.64 -14.28
CA THR A 59 -3.79 5.95 -13.87
C THR A 59 -4.78 7.05 -14.19
N ALA A 60 -4.90 8.06 -13.32
CA ALA A 60 -5.63 9.28 -13.66
C ALA A 60 -5.01 9.96 -14.89
N SER A 61 -5.80 10.75 -15.61
CA SER A 61 -5.39 11.31 -16.91
C SER A 61 -4.25 12.33 -16.83
N ASP A 62 -4.01 12.91 -15.65
CA ASP A 62 -2.93 13.86 -15.37
C ASP A 62 -1.63 13.18 -14.87
N VAL A 63 -1.66 11.87 -14.59
CA VAL A 63 -0.48 11.09 -14.20
C VAL A 63 0.34 10.78 -15.46
N THR A 64 1.58 11.27 -15.49
CA THR A 64 2.49 11.09 -16.65
C THR A 64 3.78 10.35 -16.31
N ALA A 65 4.12 10.23 -15.02
CA ALA A 65 5.35 9.58 -14.56
C ALA A 65 5.23 8.05 -14.46
N LEU A 66 4.01 7.53 -14.38
CA LEU A 66 3.70 6.11 -14.25
C LEU A 66 2.66 5.69 -15.28
N ARG A 67 2.65 4.42 -15.65
CA ARG A 67 1.69 3.85 -16.60
C ARG A 67 1.33 2.41 -16.24
N PRO A 68 0.21 1.88 -16.75
CA PRO A 68 -0.13 0.47 -16.59
C PRO A 68 1.02 -0.45 -17.02
N GLY A 69 1.33 -1.45 -16.20
CA GLY A 69 2.44 -2.38 -16.38
C GLY A 69 3.69 -2.06 -15.54
N ASP A 70 3.82 -0.83 -15.02
CA ASP A 70 4.96 -0.47 -14.17
C ASP A 70 4.88 -1.19 -12.81
N ALA A 71 6.02 -1.70 -12.34
CA ALA A 71 6.14 -2.36 -11.03
C ALA A 71 6.54 -1.34 -9.96
N VAL A 72 5.71 -1.19 -8.93
CA VAL A 72 5.86 -0.17 -7.89
C VAL A 72 5.79 -0.74 -6.48
N MET A 73 6.45 -0.08 -5.53
CA MET A 73 6.30 -0.28 -4.09
C MET A 73 6.03 1.06 -3.41
N GLY A 74 5.33 1.07 -2.29
CA GLY A 74 5.09 2.31 -1.56
C GLY A 74 3.95 2.21 -0.56
N LEU A 75 3.41 3.37 -0.23
CA LEU A 75 2.37 3.55 0.78
C LEU A 75 0.98 3.56 0.16
N PHE A 76 0.05 2.91 0.84
CA PHE A 76 -1.32 2.70 0.42
C PHE A 76 -2.22 3.01 1.63
N PRO A 77 -3.00 4.10 1.61
CA PRO A 77 -3.83 4.46 2.75
C PRO A 77 -4.94 3.42 2.99
N ASN A 78 -4.67 2.47 3.90
CA ASN A 78 -5.64 1.52 4.48
C ASN A 78 -6.32 0.58 3.47
N ASN A 79 -5.67 0.22 2.37
CA ASN A 79 -6.26 -0.61 1.32
C ASN A 79 -5.28 -1.63 0.70
N ALA A 80 -4.08 -1.79 1.25
CA ALA A 80 -3.07 -2.70 0.68
C ALA A 80 -3.44 -4.19 0.77
N PHE A 81 -4.33 -4.60 1.69
CA PHE A 81 -4.76 -5.99 1.83
C PHE A 81 -5.87 -6.40 0.84
N ALA A 82 -6.28 -5.50 -0.06
CA ALA A 82 -7.21 -5.79 -1.15
C ALA A 82 -6.47 -6.29 -2.41
N PRO A 83 -7.16 -6.97 -3.36
CA PRO A 83 -6.56 -7.38 -4.64
C PRO A 83 -6.03 -6.21 -5.48
N THR A 84 -6.66 -5.03 -5.33
CA THR A 84 -6.21 -3.77 -5.94
C THR A 84 -6.32 -2.65 -4.93
N ALA A 85 -5.38 -1.71 -4.97
CA ALA A 85 -5.36 -0.54 -4.11
C ALA A 85 -5.14 0.74 -4.93
N GLY A 86 -5.78 1.83 -4.51
CA GLY A 86 -5.54 3.17 -5.05
C GLY A 86 -4.60 3.95 -4.14
N THR A 87 -3.71 4.74 -4.72
CA THR A 87 -2.83 5.67 -3.99
C THR A 87 -2.43 6.84 -4.88
N ASP A 88 -1.86 7.89 -4.30
CA ASP A 88 -1.27 9.01 -5.05
C ASP A 88 0.06 8.57 -5.70
N GLN A 89 0.33 9.03 -6.92
CA GLN A 89 1.56 8.68 -7.63
C GLN A 89 2.85 9.03 -6.86
N GLY A 90 2.83 10.07 -6.03
CA GLY A 90 3.95 10.50 -5.19
C GLY A 90 4.20 9.62 -3.97
N MET A 91 3.28 8.71 -3.66
CA MET A 91 3.39 7.77 -2.52
C MET A 91 4.06 6.45 -2.90
N VAL A 92 4.45 6.29 -4.17
CA VAL A 92 5.09 5.08 -4.68
C VAL A 92 6.39 5.40 -5.41
N VAL A 93 7.24 4.39 -5.48
CA VAL A 93 8.46 4.39 -6.27
C VAL A 93 8.54 3.11 -7.10
N ALA A 94 9.30 3.13 -8.19
CA ALA A 94 9.59 1.93 -8.95
C ALA A 94 10.32 0.89 -8.08
N ILE A 95 9.99 -0.39 -8.27
CA ILE A 95 10.71 -1.46 -7.57
C ILE A 95 12.14 -1.54 -8.11
N PRO A 96 13.16 -1.47 -7.23
CA PRO A 96 14.56 -1.65 -7.63
C PRO A 96 14.79 -3.00 -8.36
N PRO A 97 15.63 -3.03 -9.41
CA PRO A 97 15.96 -4.27 -10.10
C PRO A 97 16.50 -5.33 -9.13
N GLY A 98 15.98 -6.56 -9.26
CA GLY A 98 16.42 -7.70 -8.46
C GLY A 98 15.62 -7.93 -7.17
N LEU A 99 14.72 -7.02 -6.77
CA LEU A 99 13.78 -7.28 -5.69
C LEU A 99 12.53 -8.00 -6.20
N SER A 100 12.14 -9.07 -5.50
CA SER A 100 10.79 -9.64 -5.64
C SER A 100 9.73 -8.70 -5.05
N PHE A 101 8.46 -8.89 -5.42
CA PHE A 101 7.36 -8.11 -4.82
C PHE A 101 7.29 -8.26 -3.29
N ALA A 102 7.54 -9.46 -2.75
CA ALA A 102 7.53 -9.67 -1.30
C ALA A 102 8.66 -8.89 -0.60
N GLN A 103 9.87 -8.89 -1.18
CA GLN A 103 10.98 -8.09 -0.65
C GLN A 103 10.71 -6.59 -0.79
N ALA A 104 10.13 -6.16 -1.90
CA ALA A 104 9.78 -4.76 -2.12
C ALA A 104 8.70 -4.29 -1.14
N ALA A 105 7.69 -5.11 -0.85
CA ALA A 105 6.61 -4.79 0.09
C ALA A 105 7.08 -4.71 1.56
N SER A 106 8.24 -5.27 1.91
CA SER A 106 8.79 -5.17 3.28
C SER A 106 9.65 -3.92 3.52
N VAL A 107 9.77 -3.04 2.52
CA VAL A 107 10.64 -1.84 2.60
C VAL A 107 9.90 -0.59 3.11
N PRO A 108 8.75 -0.17 2.53
CA PRO A 108 8.25 1.20 2.66
C PRO A 108 8.10 1.70 4.10
N VAL A 109 7.22 1.12 4.91
CA VAL A 109 6.89 1.56 6.27
C VAL A 109 8.08 1.37 7.18
N ALA A 110 8.71 0.20 7.15
CA ALA A 110 9.82 -0.11 8.05
C ALA A 110 11.01 0.85 7.86
N PHE A 111 11.45 1.05 6.61
CA PHE A 111 12.61 1.89 6.33
C PHE A 111 12.29 3.38 6.42
N LEU A 112 11.10 3.82 5.99
CA LEU A 112 10.70 5.22 6.12
C LEU A 112 10.57 5.61 7.60
N THR A 113 9.98 4.73 8.42
CA THR A 113 9.90 4.92 9.88
C THR A 113 11.28 5.03 10.51
N ALA A 114 12.19 4.11 10.19
CA ALA A 114 13.54 4.13 10.71
C ALA A 114 14.31 5.39 10.27
N TYR A 115 14.19 5.78 9.01
CA TYR A 115 14.85 6.97 8.47
C TYR A 115 14.35 8.25 9.17
N ILE A 116 13.03 8.43 9.26
CA ILE A 116 12.44 9.59 9.93
C ILE A 116 12.90 9.64 11.39
N ALA A 117 12.84 8.52 12.12
CA ALA A 117 13.15 8.46 13.54
C ALA A 117 14.65 8.62 13.88
N LEU A 118 15.55 8.28 12.96
CA LEU A 118 16.99 8.23 13.23
C LEU A 118 17.79 9.30 12.49
N VAL A 119 17.26 9.87 11.41
CA VAL A 119 17.99 10.79 10.53
C VAL A 119 17.30 12.15 10.43
N GLU A 120 15.98 12.17 10.27
CA GLU A 120 15.24 13.42 10.05
C GLU A 120 14.85 14.14 11.34
N LEU A 121 14.43 13.39 12.37
CA LEU A 121 14.10 13.89 13.72
C LEU A 121 15.35 14.04 14.59
#